data_AF-A0A7Y9I7N9-F1
#
_entry.id   AF-A0A7Y9I7N9-F1
#
_cell.length_a   1.000
_cell.length_b   1.000
_cell.length_c   1.000
_cell.angle_alpha   90.00
_cell.angle_beta   90.00
_cell.angle_gamma   90.00
#
_symmetry.space_group_name_H-M   'P 1'
#
loop_
_entity.id
_entity.type
_entity.pdbx_description
1 polymer ?
#
loop_
_entity_poly.entity_id
_entity_poly.type
_entity_poly.pdbx_seq_one_letter_code
_entity_poly.pdbx_strand_id
1 'polypeptide(L)'
;MNGASYEARHGITPKNVLVIVIGLGFVALGVWLLDRNPIVAIASILFFGACAVTMIISTVMVWGKPALRVDANGVLLGRLAFHGPASSLFVPWSEIGAVVLFRQHVGPSRPPYLGLDGRTGPIAAPPLRGFGPAAAHFVPHVPPWVIAVSRPISGWTLDRPALERALAAYAPDVALVDLG
;
A
#
# COMPACT_ATOMS: atom_id res chain seq x y z
N MET A 1 -19.01 19.77 15.77
CA MET A 1 -19.08 19.15 14.43
C MET A 1 -17.66 18.93 13.96
N ASN A 2 -17.16 17.70 14.04
CA ASN A 2 -15.74 17.36 13.82
C ASN A 2 -15.47 17.29 12.31
N GLY A 3 -15.32 18.45 11.68
CA GLY A 3 -15.25 18.58 10.23
C GLY A 3 -13.93 18.10 9.65
N ALA A 4 -14.01 17.05 8.84
CA ALA A 4 -13.13 16.70 7.72
C ALA A 4 -11.82 15.92 7.97
N SER A 5 -11.62 15.23 9.09
CA SER A 5 -10.50 14.27 9.17
C SER A 5 -10.79 13.09 8.24
N TYR A 6 -9.97 12.93 7.20
CA TYR A 6 -10.09 11.80 6.27
C TYR A 6 -9.24 10.64 6.80
N GLU A 7 -9.85 9.47 6.99
CA GLU A 7 -9.15 8.28 7.45
C GLU A 7 -9.56 7.08 6.61
N ALA A 8 -8.58 6.47 5.95
CA ALA A 8 -8.72 5.20 5.28
C ALA A 8 -8.04 4.10 6.12
N ARG A 9 -8.75 3.00 6.33
CA ARG A 9 -8.28 1.85 7.10
C ARG A 9 -8.06 0.63 6.21
N HIS A 10 -7.17 -0.23 6.65
CA HIS A 10 -7.01 -1.52 6.02
C HIS A 10 -8.24 -2.41 6.24
N GLY A 11 -8.67 -3.09 5.18
CA GLY A 11 -9.79 -4.02 5.18
C GLY A 11 -9.66 -5.06 4.08
N ILE A 12 -10.68 -5.93 3.98
CA ILE A 12 -10.76 -6.92 2.91
C ILE A 12 -11.13 -6.21 1.61
N THR A 13 -10.34 -6.45 0.56
CA THR A 13 -10.66 -6.00 -0.80
C THR A 13 -11.14 -7.19 -1.64
N PRO A 14 -11.96 -6.96 -2.69
CA PRO A 14 -12.38 -8.04 -3.61
C PRO A 14 -11.20 -8.76 -4.25
N LYS A 15 -10.12 -8.03 -4.55
CA LYS A 15 -8.85 -8.62 -5.01
C LYS A 15 -8.29 -9.61 -4.01
N ASN A 16 -8.33 -9.29 -2.71
CA ASN A 16 -7.82 -10.20 -1.69
C ASN A 16 -8.64 -11.48 -1.60
N VAL A 17 -9.97 -11.36 -1.62
CA VAL A 17 -10.87 -12.51 -1.63
C VAL A 17 -10.60 -13.39 -2.85
N LEU A 18 -10.49 -12.79 -4.03
CA LEU A 18 -10.24 -13.52 -5.27
C LEU A 18 -8.93 -14.31 -5.22
N VAL A 19 -7.83 -13.69 -4.77
CA VAL A 19 -6.53 -14.38 -4.68
C VAL A 19 -6.58 -15.52 -3.66
N ILE A 20 -7.25 -15.34 -2.53
CA ILE A 20 -7.42 -16.40 -1.53
C ILE A 20 -8.22 -17.57 -2.12
N VAL A 21 -9.35 -17.29 -2.78
CA VAL A 21 -10.19 -18.32 -3.40
C VAL A 21 -9.43 -19.09 -4.48
N ILE A 22 -8.71 -18.38 -5.36
CA ILE A 22 -7.87 -19.02 -6.39
C ILE A 22 -6.79 -19.89 -5.73
N GLY A 23 -6.09 -19.37 -4.72
CA GLY A 23 -5.06 -20.12 -3.99
C GLY A 23 -5.61 -21.40 -3.37
N LEU A 24 -6.76 -21.33 -2.71
CA LEU A 24 -7.43 -22.51 -2.15
C LEU A 24 -7.85 -23.52 -3.23
N GLY A 25 -8.32 -23.04 -4.39
CA GLY A 25 -8.64 -23.88 -5.54
C GLY A 25 -7.43 -24.66 -6.05
N PHE A 26 -6.27 -24.00 -6.20
CA PHE A 26 -5.03 -24.67 -6.59
C PHE A 26 -4.51 -25.64 -5.53
N VAL A 27 -4.68 -25.34 -4.24
CA VAL A 27 -4.34 -26.28 -3.17
C VAL A 27 -5.23 -27.53 -3.24
N ALA A 28 -6.55 -27.37 -3.43
CA ALA A 28 -7.47 -28.49 -3.59
C ALA A 28 -7.15 -29.34 -4.83
N LEU A 29 -6.84 -28.68 -5.95
CA LEU A 29 -6.38 -29.35 -7.18
C LEU A 29 -5.07 -30.12 -6.93
N GLY A 30 -4.13 -29.51 -6.21
CA GLY A 30 -2.88 -30.17 -5.83
C GLY A 30 -3.11 -31.41 -4.98
N VAL A 31 -3.99 -31.35 -3.98
CA VAL A 31 -4.38 -32.51 -3.16
C VAL A 31 -5.01 -33.61 -4.01
N TRP A 32 -5.87 -33.26 -4.98
CA TRP A 32 -6.44 -34.23 -5.90
C TRP A 32 -5.41 -34.86 -6.85
N LEU A 33 -4.35 -34.13 -7.20
CA LEU A 33 -3.27 -34.61 -8.06
C LEU A 33 -2.25 -35.50 -7.34
N LEU A 34 -2.30 -35.62 -6.01
CA LEU A 34 -1.24 -36.27 -5.23
C LEU A 34 -0.97 -37.72 -5.70
N ASP A 35 -2.03 -38.48 -5.99
CA ASP A 35 -1.94 -39.87 -6.43
C ASP A 35 -1.56 -40.03 -7.91
N ARG A 36 -1.73 -38.98 -8.73
CA ARG A 36 -1.50 -39.02 -10.18
C ARG A 36 -0.15 -38.45 -10.58
N ASN A 37 0.23 -37.33 -9.96
CA ASN A 37 1.48 -36.64 -10.22
C ASN A 37 1.92 -35.90 -8.94
N PRO A 38 2.64 -36.58 -8.02
CA PRO A 38 2.98 -36.02 -6.72
C PRO A 38 3.89 -34.80 -6.81
N ILE A 39 4.74 -34.70 -7.83
CA ILE A 39 5.66 -33.56 -8.00
C ILE A 39 4.86 -32.28 -8.29
N VAL A 40 3.95 -32.32 -9.26
CA VAL A 40 3.09 -31.17 -9.61
C VAL A 40 2.15 -30.82 -8.46
N ALA A 41 1.62 -31.83 -7.77
CA ALA A 41 0.79 -31.67 -6.59
C ALA A 41 1.50 -30.91 -5.48
N ILE A 42 2.69 -31.37 -5.07
CA ILE A 42 3.49 -30.75 -4.01
C ILE A 42 3.90 -29.33 -4.41
N ALA A 43 4.37 -29.12 -5.64
CA ALA A 43 4.73 -27.79 -6.13
C ALA A 43 3.55 -26.81 -6.06
N SER A 44 2.35 -27.26 -6.46
CA SER A 44 1.14 -26.45 -6.43
C SER A 44 0.72 -26.12 -4.99
N ILE A 45 0.68 -27.13 -4.10
CA ILE A 45 0.29 -26.94 -2.70
C ILE A 45 1.26 -25.98 -2.01
N LEU A 46 2.57 -26.19 -2.17
CA LEU A 46 3.58 -25.35 -1.51
C LEU A 46 3.53 -23.92 -2.04
N PHE A 47 3.50 -23.73 -3.36
CA PHE A 47 3.52 -22.39 -3.94
C PHE A 47 2.22 -21.63 -3.63
N PHE A 48 1.07 -22.17 -4.03
CA PHE A 48 -0.21 -21.47 -3.86
C PHE A 48 -0.66 -21.42 -2.40
N GLY A 49 -0.38 -22.47 -1.62
CA GLY A 49 -0.66 -22.50 -0.18
C GLY A 49 0.17 -21.46 0.58
N ALA A 50 1.49 -21.40 0.33
CA ALA A 50 2.34 -20.40 0.98
C ALA A 50 1.95 -18.96 0.60
N CYS A 51 1.61 -18.72 -0.68
CA CYS A 51 1.10 -17.42 -1.13
C CYS A 51 -0.21 -17.04 -0.43
N ALA A 52 -1.19 -17.95 -0.37
CA ALA A 52 -2.48 -17.70 0.27
C ALA A 52 -2.30 -17.43 1.77
N VAL A 53 -1.51 -18.24 2.48
CA VAL A 53 -1.21 -18.06 3.91
C VAL A 53 -0.54 -16.73 4.16
N THR A 54 0.49 -16.38 3.38
CA THR A 54 1.21 -15.11 3.52
C THR A 54 0.28 -13.92 3.32
N MET A 55 -0.65 -14.01 2.37
CA MET A 55 -1.63 -12.97 2.09
C MET A 55 -2.72 -12.83 3.17
N ILE A 56 -3.16 -13.95 3.75
CA ILE A 56 -4.07 -13.95 4.90
C ILE A 56 -3.37 -13.29 6.10
N ILE A 57 -2.16 -13.73 6.42
CA ILE A 57 -1.36 -13.20 7.52
C ILE A 57 -1.12 -11.69 7.34
N SER A 58 -0.74 -11.26 6.13
CA SER A 58 -0.49 -9.84 5.84
C SER A 58 -1.74 -8.99 6.06
N THR A 59 -2.90 -9.47 5.59
CA THR A 59 -4.19 -8.78 5.74
C THR A 59 -4.60 -8.67 7.22
N VAL A 60 -4.50 -9.77 7.97
CA VAL A 60 -4.86 -9.81 9.40
C VAL A 60 -3.96 -8.88 10.23
N MET A 61 -2.66 -8.83 9.95
CA MET A 61 -1.70 -8.00 10.71
C MET A 61 -1.97 -6.50 10.67
N VAL A 62 -2.60 -6.01 9.59
CA VAL A 62 -2.91 -4.59 9.40
C VAL A 62 -4.40 -4.30 9.48
N TRP A 63 -5.26 -5.32 9.61
CA TRP A 63 -6.71 -5.17 9.62
C TRP A 63 -7.17 -4.08 10.59
N GLY A 64 -8.01 -3.16 10.09
CA GLY A 64 -8.64 -2.12 10.90
C GLY A 64 -7.70 -1.01 11.37
N LYS A 65 -6.39 -1.13 11.07
CA LYS A 65 -5.40 -0.09 11.35
C LYS A 65 -5.49 1.00 10.29
N PRO A 66 -5.20 2.27 10.64
CA PRO A 66 -5.16 3.35 9.68
C PRO A 66 -4.08 3.06 8.63
N ALA A 67 -4.47 3.10 7.36
CA ALA A 67 -3.58 3.02 6.21
C ALA A 67 -3.14 4.43 5.78
N LEU A 68 -4.08 5.39 5.87
CA LEU A 68 -3.85 6.80 5.64
C LEU A 68 -4.80 7.58 6.55
N ARG A 69 -4.27 8.57 7.27
CA ARG A 69 -5.09 9.54 7.99
C ARG A 69 -4.58 10.94 7.66
N VAL A 70 -5.51 11.82 7.38
CA VAL A 70 -5.30 13.22 7.02
C VAL A 70 -6.15 14.04 7.98
N ASP A 71 -5.49 14.82 8.82
CA ASP A 71 -6.16 15.66 9.82
C ASP A 71 -5.51 17.05 9.90
N ALA A 72 -5.95 17.87 10.86
CA ALA A 72 -5.47 19.23 11.02
C ALA A 72 -3.95 19.35 11.29
N ASN A 73 -3.30 18.30 11.79
CA ASN A 73 -1.87 18.35 12.11
C ASN A 73 -0.98 17.89 10.94
N GLY A 74 -1.49 17.00 10.09
CA GLY A 74 -0.71 16.47 8.98
C GLY A 74 -1.27 15.18 8.38
N VAL A 75 -0.36 14.41 7.81
CA VAL A 75 -0.64 13.12 7.18
C VAL A 75 0.06 12.00 7.95
N LEU A 76 -0.72 11.02 8.39
CA LEU A 76 -0.24 9.75 8.93
C LEU A 76 -0.31 8.68 7.83
N LEU A 77 0.86 8.22 7.40
CA LEU A 77 1.04 7.02 6.60
C LEU A 77 1.08 5.80 7.51
N GLY A 78 0.14 4.89 7.29
CA GLY A 78 -0.07 3.70 8.08
C GLY A 78 1.06 2.68 8.02
N ARG A 79 0.99 1.73 8.94
CA ARG A 79 1.94 0.62 9.08
C ARG A 79 1.79 -0.37 7.93
N LEU A 80 2.90 -0.83 7.37
CA LEU A 80 2.92 -1.89 6.36
C LEU A 80 2.98 -3.27 7.01
N ALA A 81 2.32 -4.27 6.40
CA ALA A 81 2.45 -5.66 6.83
C ALA A 81 3.91 -6.12 6.70
N PHE A 82 4.34 -7.00 7.61
CA PHE A 82 5.72 -7.49 7.73
C PHE A 82 6.79 -6.42 7.96
N HIS A 83 6.40 -5.16 8.16
CA HIS A 83 7.29 -4.10 8.57
C HIS A 83 7.07 -3.78 10.05
N GLY A 84 8.16 -3.40 10.74
CA GLY A 84 8.12 -3.06 12.17
C GLY A 84 7.23 -1.85 12.47
N PRO A 85 7.04 -1.51 13.77
CA PRO A 85 6.28 -0.34 14.20
C PRO A 85 6.76 0.97 13.56
N ALA A 86 8.07 1.06 13.29
CA ALA A 86 8.71 2.18 12.61
C ALA A 86 8.23 2.42 11.16
N SER A 87 7.41 1.54 10.58
CA SER A 87 6.85 1.80 9.25
C SER A 87 5.63 2.72 9.23
N SER A 88 5.08 3.06 10.40
CA SER A 88 4.14 4.17 10.50
C SER A 88 4.92 5.49 10.45
N LEU A 89 4.48 6.44 9.64
CA LEU A 89 5.13 7.73 9.48
C LEU A 89 4.09 8.85 9.58
N PHE A 90 4.28 9.75 10.53
CA PHE A 90 3.52 10.99 10.61
C PHE A 90 4.35 12.12 10.03
N VAL A 91 3.75 12.92 9.14
CA VAL A 91 4.39 14.08 8.51
C VAL A 91 3.49 15.30 8.72
N PRO A 92 3.97 16.37 9.37
CA PRO A 92 3.18 17.58 9.58
C PRO A 92 3.01 18.37 8.27
N TRP A 93 1.95 19.17 8.16
CA TRP A 93 1.68 19.98 6.97
C TRP A 93 2.80 20.95 6.60
N SER A 94 3.56 21.44 7.58
CA SER A 94 4.71 22.33 7.37
C SER A 94 5.81 21.71 6.50
N GLU A 95 5.92 20.38 6.49
CA GLU A 95 6.93 19.65 5.71
C GLU A 95 6.42 19.24 4.33
N ILE A 96 5.11 19.20 4.12
CA ILE A 96 4.49 18.69 2.88
C ILE A 96 4.35 19.83 1.87
N GLY A 97 4.86 19.59 0.67
CA GLY A 97 4.67 20.44 -0.52
C GLY A 97 3.57 19.89 -1.43
N ALA A 98 3.54 18.58 -1.64
CA ALA A 98 2.53 17.92 -2.47
C ALA A 98 2.21 16.51 -1.98
N VAL A 99 0.98 16.08 -2.20
CA VAL A 99 0.58 14.67 -2.14
C VAL A 99 0.61 14.11 -3.56
N VAL A 100 1.35 13.03 -3.77
CA VAL A 100 1.62 12.48 -5.10
C VAL A 100 0.98 11.11 -5.23
N LEU A 101 0.07 10.95 -6.19
CA LEU A 101 -0.48 9.67 -6.60
C LEU A 101 0.32 9.16 -7.81
N PHE A 102 0.67 7.88 -7.82
CA PHE A 102 1.40 7.28 -8.95
C PHE A 102 1.17 5.76 -9.01
N ARG A 103 1.48 5.12 -10.13
CA ARG A 103 1.45 3.66 -10.26
C ARG A 103 2.83 3.08 -10.52
N GLN A 104 3.13 2.02 -9.79
CA GLN A 104 4.34 1.25 -10.03
C GLN A 104 4.14 0.26 -11.17
N HIS A 105 5.09 0.21 -12.11
CA HIS A 105 5.01 -0.72 -13.24
C HIS A 105 5.74 -2.02 -12.88
N VAL A 106 4.99 -3.07 -12.51
CA VAL A 106 5.56 -4.38 -12.16
C VAL A 106 4.91 -5.46 -13.05
N GLY A 107 5.55 -5.75 -14.17
CA GLY A 107 5.02 -6.65 -15.19
C GLY A 107 3.65 -6.16 -15.72
N PRO A 108 2.61 -7.02 -15.77
CA PRO A 108 1.27 -6.59 -16.18
C PRO A 108 0.52 -5.80 -15.10
N SER A 109 1.02 -5.78 -13.86
CA SER A 109 0.35 -5.11 -12.74
C SER A 109 0.80 -3.66 -12.61
N ARG A 110 -0.16 -2.78 -12.33
CA ARG A 110 0.08 -1.35 -12.06
C ARG A 110 -0.47 -0.93 -10.69
N PRO A 111 0.07 -1.45 -9.58
CA PRO A 111 -0.42 -1.11 -8.26
C PRO A 111 -0.31 0.41 -8.01
N PRO A 112 -1.39 1.05 -7.51
CA PRO A 112 -1.38 2.46 -7.17
C PRO A 112 -0.70 2.71 -5.82
N TYR A 113 -0.05 3.87 -5.71
CA TYR A 113 0.70 4.35 -4.56
C TYR A 113 0.32 5.80 -4.26
N LEU A 114 0.48 6.16 -2.99
CA LEU A 114 0.42 7.54 -2.51
C LEU A 114 1.75 7.88 -1.85
N GLY A 115 2.42 8.91 -2.33
CA GLY A 115 3.65 9.48 -1.79
C GLY A 115 3.45 10.90 -1.29
N LEU A 116 4.40 11.37 -0.51
CA LEU A 116 4.49 12.76 -0.06
C LEU A 116 5.77 13.38 -0.63
N ASP A 117 5.63 14.55 -1.23
CA ASP A 117 6.75 15.39 -1.63
C ASP A 117 6.89 16.54 -0.65
N GLY A 118 8.13 16.82 -0.26
CA GLY A 118 8.40 17.79 0.80
C GLY A 118 8.56 19.20 0.26
N ARG A 119 8.12 20.18 1.06
CA ARG A 119 8.08 21.60 0.67
C ARG A 119 9.46 22.18 0.41
N THR A 120 10.42 21.83 1.26
CA THR A 120 11.79 22.35 1.24
C THR A 120 12.83 21.29 0.87
N GLY A 121 12.38 20.11 0.41
CA GLY A 121 13.24 18.98 0.10
C GLY A 121 12.71 17.65 0.65
N PRO A 122 13.54 16.59 0.65
CA PRO A 122 13.13 15.25 1.09
C PRO A 122 12.62 15.23 2.54
N ILE A 123 11.48 14.58 2.76
CA ILE A 123 10.94 14.32 4.10
C ILE A 123 11.75 13.18 4.74
N ALA A 124 12.16 13.36 5.99
CA ALA A 124 12.86 12.33 6.74
C ALA A 124 11.91 11.15 7.04
N ALA A 125 12.19 10.01 6.43
CA ALA A 125 11.43 8.77 6.66
C ALA A 125 12.36 7.64 7.10
N PRO A 126 11.90 6.76 8.01
CA PRO A 126 12.64 5.55 8.33
C PRO A 126 12.78 4.68 7.08
N PRO A 127 13.93 4.01 6.90
CA PRO A 127 14.15 3.18 5.72
C PRO A 127 13.16 2.02 5.68
N LEU A 128 12.47 1.88 4.55
CA LEU A 128 11.53 0.79 4.30
C LEU A 128 12.10 -0.17 3.27
N ARG A 129 12.07 -1.46 3.60
CA ARG A 129 12.54 -2.51 2.70
C ARG A 129 11.68 -2.51 1.43
N GLY A 130 12.33 -2.42 0.27
CA GLY A 130 11.63 -2.39 -1.01
C GLY A 130 11.14 -1.02 -1.47
N PHE A 131 11.51 0.06 -0.77
CA PHE A 131 11.19 1.46 -1.14
C PHE A 131 12.45 2.30 -1.41
N GLY A 132 13.58 1.65 -1.69
CA GLY A 132 14.88 2.29 -1.98
C GLY A 132 15.15 2.48 -3.48
N PRO A 133 16.40 2.78 -3.88
CA PRO A 133 16.77 3.05 -5.28
C PRO A 133 16.35 1.98 -6.28
N ALA A 134 16.36 0.70 -5.87
CA ALA A 134 15.89 -0.41 -6.71
C ALA A 134 14.39 -0.30 -7.05
N ALA A 135 13.57 0.26 -6.17
CA ALA A 135 12.15 0.48 -6.41
C ALA A 135 11.91 1.60 -7.44
N ALA A 136 12.79 2.61 -7.47
CA ALA A 136 12.75 3.71 -8.42
C ALA A 136 12.86 3.25 -9.89
N HIS A 137 13.50 2.10 -10.13
CA HIS A 137 13.55 1.50 -11.46
C HIS A 137 12.17 1.22 -12.06
N PHE A 138 11.17 0.91 -11.21
CA PHE A 138 9.81 0.59 -11.64
C PHE A 138 8.90 1.84 -11.76
N VAL A 139 9.41 3.01 -11.38
CA VAL A 139 8.73 4.32 -11.40
C VAL A 139 9.74 5.44 -11.70
N PRO A 140 10.38 5.44 -12.88
CA PRO A 140 11.46 6.38 -13.19
C PRO A 140 11.02 7.85 -13.24
N HIS A 141 9.71 8.09 -13.38
CA HIS A 141 9.11 9.42 -13.40
C HIS A 141 8.81 9.99 -12.01
N VAL A 142 8.93 9.18 -10.95
CA VAL A 142 8.70 9.62 -9.56
C VAL A 142 10.05 9.86 -8.90
N PRO A 143 10.27 11.03 -8.27
CA PRO A 143 11.52 11.28 -7.57
C PRO A 143 11.79 10.25 -6.46
N PRO A 144 13.04 9.77 -6.28
CA PRO A 144 13.37 8.73 -5.31
C PRO A 144 12.96 9.04 -3.86
N TRP A 145 12.99 10.31 -3.46
CA TRP A 145 12.56 10.73 -2.12
C TRP A 145 11.05 10.62 -1.91
N VAL A 146 10.23 10.85 -2.95
CA VAL A 146 8.78 10.63 -2.88
C VAL A 146 8.47 9.14 -2.70
N ILE A 147 9.23 8.27 -3.37
CA ILE A 147 9.09 6.81 -3.25
C ILE A 147 9.39 6.35 -1.82
N ALA A 148 10.44 6.89 -1.19
CA ALA A 148 10.81 6.58 0.20
C ALA A 148 9.68 6.93 1.19
N VAL A 149 8.88 7.95 0.87
CA VAL A 149 7.76 8.45 1.66
C VAL A 149 6.42 8.05 1.04
N SER A 150 6.36 6.86 0.42
CA SER A 150 5.15 6.36 -0.23
C SER A 150 4.56 5.11 0.42
N ARG A 151 3.26 4.90 0.22
CA ARG A 151 2.55 3.68 0.61
C ARG A 151 1.77 3.11 -0.57
N PRO A 152 1.81 1.79 -0.80
CA PRO A 152 0.91 1.14 -1.72
C PRO A 152 -0.53 1.29 -1.23
N ILE A 153 -1.43 1.59 -2.15
CA ILE A 153 -2.88 1.55 -1.93
C ILE A 153 -3.31 0.09 -2.10
N SER A 154 -2.94 -0.73 -1.11
CA SER A 154 -3.16 -2.18 -1.09
C SER A 154 -3.80 -2.61 0.22
N GLY A 155 -4.91 -3.34 0.13
CA GLY A 155 -5.71 -3.72 1.30
C GLY A 155 -6.48 -2.53 1.90
N TRP A 156 -6.61 -1.42 1.18
CA TRP A 156 -7.47 -0.27 1.50
C TRP A 156 -7.84 0.44 0.20
N THR A 157 -8.78 1.38 0.26
CA THR A 157 -9.23 2.15 -0.91
C THR A 157 -9.05 3.64 -0.66
N LEU A 158 -8.64 4.36 -1.69
CA LEU A 158 -8.50 5.81 -1.64
C LEU A 158 -9.79 6.47 -2.13
N ASP A 159 -10.49 7.17 -1.25
CA ASP A 159 -11.57 8.08 -1.62
C ASP A 159 -10.95 9.43 -1.98
N ARG A 160 -10.73 9.63 -3.29
CA ARG A 160 -10.10 10.85 -3.82
C ARG A 160 -10.92 12.12 -3.51
N PRO A 161 -12.25 12.16 -3.72
CA PRO A 161 -13.07 13.30 -3.29
C PRO A 161 -13.00 13.61 -1.80
N ALA A 162 -12.91 12.59 -0.93
CA ALA A 162 -12.74 12.82 0.51
C ALA A 162 -11.33 13.37 0.84
N LEU A 163 -10.29 12.85 0.19
CA LEU A 163 -8.93 13.37 0.33
C LEU A 163 -8.84 14.83 -0.13
N GLU A 164 -9.38 15.16 -1.30
CA GLU A 164 -9.39 16.53 -1.83
C GLU A 164 -10.10 17.50 -0.89
N ARG A 165 -11.23 17.10 -0.30
CA ARG A 165 -11.93 17.91 0.71
C ARG A 165 -11.09 18.10 1.98
N ALA A 166 -10.39 17.07 2.44
CA ALA A 166 -9.51 17.18 3.60
C ALA A 166 -8.31 18.10 3.33
N LEU A 167 -7.71 18.01 2.14
CA LEU A 167 -6.64 18.91 1.71
C LEU A 167 -7.13 20.35 1.64
N ALA A 168 -8.29 20.60 1.01
CA ALA A 168 -8.88 21.94 0.97
C ALA A 168 -9.20 22.52 2.36
N ALA A 169 -9.51 21.67 3.34
CA ALA A 169 -9.82 22.08 4.70
C ALA A 169 -8.59 22.35 5.58
N TYR A 170 -7.53 21.55 5.45
CA TYR A 170 -6.38 21.60 6.37
C TYR A 170 -5.08 22.12 5.76
N ALA A 171 -4.91 22.00 4.44
CA ALA A 171 -3.69 22.38 3.74
C ALA A 171 -4.01 22.81 2.30
N PRO A 172 -4.72 23.95 2.11
CA PRO A 172 -5.17 24.41 0.79
C PRO A 172 -4.01 24.76 -0.16
N ASP A 173 -2.81 24.93 0.38
CA ASP A 173 -1.57 25.19 -0.32
C ASP A 173 -0.82 23.91 -0.75
N VAL A 174 -1.26 22.72 -0.30
CA VAL A 174 -0.70 21.43 -0.69
C VAL A 174 -1.43 20.89 -1.92
N ALA A 175 -0.71 20.73 -3.02
CA ALA A 175 -1.28 20.19 -4.25
C ALA A 175 -1.47 18.66 -4.18
N LEU A 176 -2.56 18.16 -4.77
CA LEU A 176 -2.71 16.75 -5.10
C LEU A 176 -2.27 16.53 -6.55
N VAL A 177 -1.12 15.89 -6.74
CA VAL A 177 -0.52 15.62 -8.05
C VAL A 177 -0.75 14.15 -8.41
N ASP A 178 -1.19 13.88 -9.64
CA ASP A 178 -1.33 12.52 -10.17
C ASP A 178 -0.29 12.31 -11.28
N LEU A 179 0.62 11.36 -11.07
CA LEU A 179 1.72 11.01 -11.97
C LEU A 179 1.48 9.71 -12.75
N GLY A 180 0.28 9.10 -12.65
CA GLY A 180 -0.16 8.04 -13.57
C GLY A 180 -0.27 6.65 -12.97
#